data_AF-A0AAJ6NSU4-F1
#
_entry.id   AF-A0AAJ6NSU4-F1
#
_cell.length_a   1.000
_cell.length_b   1.000
_cell.length_c   1.000
_cell.angle_alpha   90.00
_cell.angle_beta   90.00
_cell.angle_gamma   90.00
#
_symmetry.space_group_name_H-M   'P 1'
#
loop_
_entity.id
_entity.type
_entity.pdbx_description
1 polymer ?
#
loop_
_entity_poly.entity_id
_entity_poly.type
_entity_poly.pdbx_seq_one_letter_code
_entity_poly.pdbx_strand_id
1 'polypeptide(L)' 'MLAFAISQERSILTINRDDFIRLHRRDSRHFGIIVCTNNRNWEQFAALIDEAVTAEEPLLGKLIRVVRPVT' A
#
# COMPACT_ATOMS: atom_id res chain seq x y z
N MET A 1 5.59 11.57 4.96
CA MET A 1 4.98 12.16 3.73
C MET A 1 5.58 11.47 2.51
N LEU A 2 4.82 11.29 1.43
CA LEU A 2 5.21 10.53 0.22
C LEU A 2 6.61 10.86 -0.30
N ALA A 3 6.99 12.14 -0.33
CA ALA A 3 8.32 12.58 -0.77
C ALA A 3 9.47 11.92 -0.01
N PHE A 4 9.31 11.67 1.30
CA PHE A 4 10.31 10.97 2.11
C PHE A 4 10.46 9.51 1.68
N ALA A 5 9.35 8.81 1.44
CA ALA A 5 9.39 7.42 1.00
C ALA A 5 10.03 7.29 -0.39
N ILE A 6 9.74 8.25 -1.28
CA ILE A 6 10.39 8.36 -2.60
C ILE A 6 11.91 8.57 -2.44
N SER A 7 12.34 9.49 -1.58
CA SER A 7 13.77 9.73 -1.33
C SER A 7 14.53 8.56 -0.69
N GLN A 8 13.81 7.56 -0.19
CA GLN A 8 14.36 6.36 0.43
C GLN A 8 14.13 5.11 -0.42
N GLU A 9 13.54 5.26 -1.61
CA GLU A 9 13.21 4.16 -2.50
C GLU A 9 12.31 3.09 -1.86
N ARG A 10 11.37 3.54 -1.02
CA ARG A 10 10.50 2.66 -0.24
C ARG A 10 9.04 2.77 -0.64
N SER A 11 8.36 1.64 -0.65
CA SER A 11 6.89 1.57 -0.70
C SER A 11 6.26 2.05 0.60
N ILE A 12 5.03 2.51 0.52
CA ILE A 12 4.25 3.01 1.67
C ILE A 12 3.16 2.02 2.02
N LEU A 13 3.08 1.64 3.29
CA LEU A 13 1.95 0.92 3.87
C LEU A 13 1.13 1.89 4.73
N THR A 14 -0.17 2.03 4.48
CA THR A 14 -1.00 3.04 5.17
C THR A 14 -2.45 2.61 5.36
N ILE A 15 -3.04 2.97 6.50
CA ILE A 15 -4.49 2.88 6.73
C ILE A 15 -5.26 4.11 6.23
N ASN A 16 -4.55 5.20 5.90
CA ASN A 16 -5.15 6.42 5.35
C ASN A 16 -5.39 6.25 3.84
N ARG A 17 -6.43 5.48 3.48
CA ARG A 17 -6.68 5.11 2.09
C ARG A 17 -6.99 6.32 1.21
N ASP A 18 -7.82 7.24 1.69
CA ASP A 18 -8.42 8.26 0.84
C ASP A 18 -7.39 9.31 0.41
N ASP A 19 -6.50 9.71 1.31
CA ASP A 19 -5.45 10.68 1.00
C ASP A 19 -4.42 10.10 0.03
N PHE A 20 -4.02 8.85 0.24
CA PHE A 20 -3.00 8.20 -0.59
C PHE A 20 -3.52 7.77 -1.95
N ILE A 21 -4.81 7.43 -2.09
CA ILE A 21 -5.45 7.26 -3.39
C ILE A 21 -5.47 8.58 -4.17
N ARG A 22 -5.82 9.70 -3.51
CA ARG A 22 -5.79 11.01 -4.17
C ARG A 22 -4.37 11.41 -4.57
N LEU A 23 -3.38 11.08 -3.75
CA LEU A 23 -1.99 11.38 -4.03
C LEU A 23 -1.43 10.56 -5.20
N HIS A 24 -1.71 9.26 -5.23
CA HIS A 24 -1.38 8.38 -6.36
C HIS A 24 -1.95 8.88 -7.69
N ARG A 25 -3.22 9.34 -7.69
CA ARG A 25 -3.86 9.91 -8.88
C ARG A 25 -3.24 11.23 -9.34
N ARG A 26 -2.60 11.98 -8.44
CA ARG A 26 -1.90 13.23 -8.76
C ARG A 26 -0.50 12.97 -9.28
N ASP A 27 0.21 12.01 -8.69
CA ASP A 27 1.56 11.62 -9.09
C ASP A 27 1.76 10.12 -8.85
N SER A 28 1.96 9.38 -9.93
CA SER A 28 2.26 7.94 -9.89
C SER A 28 3.76 7.66 -9.75
N ARG A 29 4.62 8.66 -9.56
CA ARG A 29 6.06 8.48 -9.32
C ARG A 29 6.30 8.14 -7.85
N HIS A 30 6.18 6.88 -7.51
CA HIS A 30 6.48 6.34 -6.19
C HIS A 30 6.84 4.86 -6.26
N PHE A 31 7.49 4.34 -5.23
CA PHE A 31 7.94 2.94 -5.21
C PHE A 31 6.83 1.93 -4.87
N GLY A 32 5.64 2.41 -4.51
CA GLY A 32 4.45 1.61 -4.29
C GLY A 32 3.62 2.17 -3.14
N ILE A 33 2.31 2.06 -3.24
CA ILE A 33 1.39 2.47 -2.17
C ILE A 33 0.45 1.32 -1.88
N ILE A 34 0.54 0.77 -0.67
CA ILE A 34 -0.34 -0.27 -0.14
C ILE A 34 -1.31 0.40 0.82
N VAL A 35 -2.58 0.49 0.41
CA VAL A 35 -3.66 1.00 1.25
C VAL A 35 -4.40 -0.14 1.93
N CYS A 36 -4.50 -0.03 3.24
CA CYS A 36 -5.01 -1.05 4.13
C CYS A 36 -6.31 -0.62 4.80
N THR A 37 -7.27 -1.53 4.91
CA THR A 37 -8.33 -1.36 5.91
C THR A 37 -7.79 -1.70 7.30
N ASN A 38 -8.24 -0.99 8.33
CA ASN A 38 -7.89 -1.33 9.71
C ASN A 38 -8.26 -2.80 10.01
N ASN A 39 -7.31 -3.63 10.42
CA ASN A 39 -7.52 -5.03 10.79
C ASN A 39 -6.98 -5.28 12.20
N ARG A 40 -7.76 -5.96 13.06
CA ARG A 40 -7.35 -6.32 14.42
C ARG A 40 -6.50 -7.59 14.46
N ASN A 41 -6.57 -8.42 13.43
CA ASN A 41 -5.71 -9.60 13.29
C ASN A 41 -4.47 -9.24 12.46
N TRP A 42 -3.41 -8.81 13.14
CA TRP A 42 -2.17 -8.35 12.52
C TRP A 42 -1.42 -9.44 11.77
N GLU A 43 -1.45 -10.67 12.28
CA GLU A 43 -0.73 -11.81 11.69
C GLU A 43 -1.35 -12.20 10.35
N GLN A 44 -2.68 -12.41 10.32
CA GLN A 44 -3.40 -12.65 9.08
C GLN A 44 -3.22 -11.49 8.09
N PHE A 45 -3.21 -10.25 8.59
CA PHE A 45 -3.09 -9.09 7.73
C PHE A 45 -1.69 -8.94 7.13
N ALA A 46 -0.64 -9.27 7.88
CA ALA A 46 0.72 -9.31 7.36
C ALA A 46 0.84 -10.31 6.21
N ALA A 47 0.26 -11.51 6.36
CA ALA A 47 0.24 -12.51 5.28
C ALA A 47 -0.50 -12.02 4.03
N LEU A 48 -1.65 -11.35 4.19
CA LEU A 48 -2.40 -10.77 3.06
C LEU A 48 -1.64 -9.64 2.36
N ILE A 49 -0.89 -8.84 3.11
CA ILE A 49 -0.03 -7.80 2.52
C ILE A 49 1.09 -8.44 1.72
N ASP A 50 1.76 -9.44 2.30
CA ASP A 50 2.87 -10.15 1.65
C ASP A 50 2.45 -10.82 0.35
N GLU A 51 1.31 -11.53 0.36
CA GLU A 51 0.73 -12.15 -0.83
C GLU A 51 0.40 -11.11 -1.91
N ALA A 52 -0.28 -10.02 -1.52
CA ALA A 52 -0.68 -8.97 -2.46
C ALA A 52 0.53 -8.22 -3.06
N VAL A 53 1.58 -8.00 -2.27
CA VAL A 53 2.82 -7.36 -2.72
C VAL A 53 3.58 -8.27 -3.67
N THR A 54 3.75 -9.54 -3.31
CA THR A 54 4.47 -10.54 -4.11
C THR A 54 3.79 -10.76 -5.46
N ALA A 55 2.45 -10.80 -5.50
CA ALA A 55 1.69 -10.98 -6.73
C ALA A 55 1.79 -9.79 -7.70
N GLU A 56 2.09 -8.59 -7.18
CA GLU A 56 2.07 -7.33 -7.93
C GLU A 56 3.48 -6.78 -8.22
N GLU A 57 4.55 -7.52 -7.99
CA GLU A 57 5.89 -7.05 -8.33
C GLU A 57 6.05 -6.85 -9.85
N PRO A 58 6.69 -5.76 -10.32
CA PRO A 58 7.25 -4.65 -9.55
C PRO A 58 6.19 -3.63 -9.10
N LEU A 59 6.41 -3.03 -7.92
CA LEU A 59 5.45 -2.12 -7.25
C LEU A 59 5.52 -0.66 -7.73
N LEU A 60 6.47 -0.33 -8.61
CA LEU A 60 6.72 1.03 -9.06
C LEU A 60 5.45 1.63 -9.67
N GLY A 61 5.01 2.75 -9.10
CA GLY A 61 3.80 3.45 -9.50
C GLY A 61 2.49 2.70 -9.27
N LYS A 62 2.49 1.59 -8.53
CA LYS A 62 1.28 0.81 -8.24
C LYS A 62 0.61 1.23 -6.94
N LEU A 63 -0.72 1.21 -6.96
CA LEU A 63 -1.56 1.33 -5.78
C LEU A 63 -2.27 0.00 -5.51
N ILE A 64 -1.87 -0.68 -4.45
CA ILE A 64 -2.38 -1.99 -4.05
C ILE A 64 -3.36 -1.79 -2.89
N ARG A 65 -4.51 -2.45 -2.97
CA ARG A 65 -5.57 -2.36 -1.95
C ARG A 65 -5.67 -3.68 -1.20
N VAL A 66 -5.33 -3.67 0.08
CA VAL A 66 -5.48 -4.84 0.95
C VAL A 66 -6.64 -4.59 1.90
N VAL A 67 -7.73 -5.30 1.66
CA VAL A 67 -8.97 -5.19 2.45
C VAL A 67 -9.09 -6.37 3.42
N ARG A 68 -9.74 -6.13 4.56
CA ARG A 68 -10.07 -7.20 5.51
C ARG A 68 -10.95 -8.23 4.79
N PRO A 69 -10.63 -9.54 4.87
CA PRO A 69 -11.49 -10.57 4.32
C PRO A 69 -12.86 -10.49 5.00
N VAL A 70 -13.91 -10.54 4.19
CA VAL A 70 -15.29 -10.65 4.67
C VAL A 70 -15.52 -12.13 4.92
N THR A 71 -15.56 -12.53 6.19
CA THR A 71 -16.01 -13.87 6.60
C THR A 71 -17.52 -13.88 6.68
#